data_AF-A0A7Y3KV13-F1
#
_entry.id   AF-A0A7Y3KV13-F1
#
_cell.length_a   1.000
_cell.length_b   1.000
_cell.length_c   1.000
_cell.angle_alpha   90.00
_cell.angle_beta   90.00
_cell.angle_gamma   90.00
#
_symmetry.space_group_name_H-M   'P 1'
#
loop_
_entity.id
_entity.type
_entity.pdbx_description
1 polymer ?
#
loop_
_entity_poly.entity_id
_entity_poly.type
_entity_poly.pdbx_seq_one_letter_code
_entity_poly.pdbx_strand_id
1 'polypeptide(L)' 'VTLHHVLVHVIAETFRHAGHSDLARELIDGSIGYAADDSNVPEHDSAWWQAYHDRVEDEARQASSRD' A
#
# COMPACT_ATOMS: atom_id res chain seq x y z
N VAL A 1 -32.44 -3.74 -2.52
CA VAL A 1 -31.26 -2.90 -2.82
C VAL A 1 -31.75 -1.52 -3.26
N THR A 2 -31.08 -0.42 -2.85
CA THR A 2 -31.43 0.95 -3.28
C THR A 2 -30.37 1.50 -4.23
N LEU A 3 -30.70 2.52 -5.02
CA LEU A 3 -29.72 3.20 -5.90
C LEU A 3 -28.50 3.71 -5.11
N HIS A 4 -28.71 4.30 -3.94
CA HIS A 4 -27.64 4.74 -3.05
C HIS A 4 -26.69 3.59 -2.68
N HIS A 5 -27.22 2.41 -2.35
CA HIS A 5 -26.41 1.24 -2.02
C HIS A 5 -25.59 0.73 -3.22
N VAL A 6 -26.17 0.75 -4.44
CA VAL A 6 -25.44 0.41 -5.67
C VAL A 6 -24.29 1.39 -5.93
N LEU A 7 -24.54 2.70 -5.78
CA LEU A 7 -23.51 3.73 -6.00
C LEU A 7 -22.35 3.58 -5.01
N VAL A 8 -22.62 3.40 -3.71
CA VAL A 8 -21.59 3.16 -2.70
C VAL A 8 -20.77 1.91 -3.02
N HIS A 9 -21.42 0.83 -3.45
CA HIS A 9 -20.73 -0.41 -3.84
C HIS A 9 -19.82 -0.22 -5.06
N VAL A 10 -20.32 0.38 -6.15
CA VAL A 10 -19.53 0.61 -7.38
C VAL A 10 -18.34 1.54 -7.13
N ILE A 11 -18.50 2.56 -6.29
CA ILE A 11 -17.39 3.43 -5.85
C ILE A 11 -16.33 2.59 -5.12
N ALA A 12 -16.74 1.75 -4.17
CA ALA A 12 -15.82 0.90 -3.41
C ALA A 12 -15.07 -0.15 -4.27
N GLU A 13 -15.75 -0.77 -5.25
CA GLU A 13 -15.07 -1.66 -6.21
C GLU A 13 -14.10 -0.91 -7.12
N THR A 14 -14.47 0.29 -7.56
CA THR A 14 -13.60 1.12 -8.41
C THR A 14 -12.30 1.50 -7.68
N PHE A 15 -12.38 1.90 -6.40
CA PHE A 15 -11.19 2.17 -5.60
C PHE A 15 -10.33 0.92 -5.35
N ARG A 16 -10.92 -0.28 -5.17
CA ARG A 16 -10.16 -1.54 -5.11
C ARG A 16 -9.37 -1.80 -6.39
N HIS A 17 -10.03 -1.73 -7.53
CA HIS A 17 -9.37 -1.96 -8.82
C HIS A 17 -8.33 -0.90 -9.16
N ALA A 18 -8.57 0.37 -8.80
CA ALA A 18 -7.57 1.43 -8.93
C ALA A 18 -6.33 1.14 -8.08
N GLY A 19 -6.48 0.82 -6.80
CA GLY A 19 -5.36 0.49 -5.91
C GLY A 19 -4.56 -0.75 -6.36
N HIS A 20 -5.22 -1.79 -6.87
CA HIS A 20 -4.52 -2.95 -7.47
C HIS A 20 -3.72 -2.56 -8.73
N SER A 21 -4.25 -1.63 -9.54
CA SER A 21 -3.58 -1.15 -10.75
C SER A 21 -2.40 -0.23 -10.42
N ASP A 22 -2.51 0.53 -9.32
CA ASP A 22 -1.44 1.39 -8.82
C ASP A 22 -0.27 0.56 -8.27
N LEU A 23 -0.53 -0.47 -7.46
CA LEU A 23 0.52 -1.42 -7.04
C LEU A 23 1.24 -2.08 -8.23
N ALA A 24 0.50 -2.40 -9.31
CA ALA A 24 1.10 -2.92 -10.53
C ALA A 24 1.98 -1.90 -11.26
N ARG A 25 1.63 -0.59 -11.19
CA ARG A 25 2.45 0.51 -11.71
C ARG A 25 3.73 0.66 -10.88
N GLU A 26 3.62 0.74 -9.54
CA GLU A 26 4.78 0.87 -8.63
C GLU A 26 5.82 -0.25 -8.85
N LEU A 27 5.36 -1.48 -9.10
CA LEU A 27 6.22 -2.63 -9.41
C LEU A 27 6.91 -2.57 -10.78
N ILE A 28 6.39 -1.77 -11.73
CA ILE A 28 6.93 -1.62 -13.09
C ILE A 28 7.94 -0.47 -13.16
N ASP A 29 7.62 0.68 -12.54
CA ASP A 29 8.43 1.91 -12.65
C ASP A 29 9.28 2.23 -11.40
N GLY A 30 9.03 1.56 -10.27
CA GLY A 30 9.75 1.76 -9.01
C GLY A 30 9.43 3.08 -8.30
N SER A 31 8.46 3.85 -8.79
CA SER A 31 8.01 5.10 -8.17
C SER A 31 6.83 4.86 -7.23
N ILE A 32 6.87 5.47 -6.05
CA ILE A 32 5.87 5.30 -5.00
C ILE A 32 5.04 6.57 -4.77
N GLY A 33 3.81 6.39 -4.31
CA GLY A 33 2.95 7.49 -3.85
C GLY A 33 1.95 8.01 -4.88
N TYR A 34 1.11 8.94 -4.41
CA TYR A 34 -0.15 9.33 -5.06
C TYR A 34 0.02 10.30 -6.25
N ALA A 35 0.86 11.33 -6.12
CA ALA A 35 1.14 12.31 -7.16
C ALA A 35 2.55 12.91 -7.00
N ALA A 36 3.07 13.55 -8.06
CA ALA A 36 4.40 14.17 -8.05
C ALA A 36 4.55 15.31 -7.01
N ASP A 37 3.49 16.09 -6.80
CA ASP A 37 3.45 17.20 -5.83
C ASP A 37 2.90 16.80 -4.45
N ASP A 38 2.32 15.61 -4.33
CA ASP A 38 1.81 15.03 -3.08
C ASP A 38 1.96 13.51 -3.14
N SER A 39 3.06 12.99 -2.61
CA SER A 39 3.32 11.55 -2.60
C SER A 39 2.35 10.81 -1.66
N ASN A 40 1.79 11.48 -0.65
CA ASN A 40 1.09 10.83 0.48
C ASN A 40 1.93 9.69 1.13
N VAL A 41 3.26 9.78 1.05
CA VAL A 41 4.23 8.85 1.68
C VAL A 41 4.93 9.58 2.84
N PRO A 42 5.14 8.94 4.01
CA PRO A 42 5.87 9.57 5.11
C PRO A 42 7.28 10.05 4.74
N GLU A 43 7.65 11.24 5.19
CA GLU A 43 8.94 11.91 4.93
C GLU A 43 10.10 11.22 5.68
N HIS A 44 10.52 10.06 5.20
CA HIS A 44 11.64 9.28 5.71
C HIS A 44 12.59 8.86 4.57
N ASP A 45 13.89 8.86 4.85
CA ASP A 45 14.90 8.45 3.89
C ASP A 45 14.96 6.92 3.72
N SER A 46 15.70 6.47 2.71
CA SER A 46 15.83 5.04 2.40
C SER A 46 16.51 4.24 3.51
N ALA A 47 17.40 4.85 4.30
CA ALA A 47 18.07 4.18 5.41
C ALA A 47 17.10 3.92 6.58
N TRP A 48 16.21 4.88 6.87
CA TRP A 48 15.14 4.72 7.84
C TRP A 48 14.17 3.62 7.42
N TRP A 49 13.73 3.61 6.15
CA TRP A 49 12.82 2.58 5.63
C TRP A 49 13.44 1.17 5.66
N GLN A 50 14.72 1.03 5.31
CA GLN A 50 15.42 -0.25 5.41
C GLN A 50 15.48 -0.74 6.86
N ALA A 51 15.87 0.11 7.81
CA ALA A 51 15.93 -0.24 9.22
C ALA A 51 14.55 -0.59 9.81
N TYR A 52 13.48 0.07 9.35
CA TYR A 52 12.11 -0.27 9.72
C TYR A 52 11.70 -1.66 9.18
N HIS A 53 11.96 -1.91 7.90
CA HIS A 53 11.69 -3.19 7.24
C HIS A 53 12.41 -4.34 7.95
N ASP A 54 13.72 -4.22 8.17
CA ASP A 54 14.54 -5.27 8.78
C ASP A 54 14.07 -5.64 10.19
N ARG A 55 13.59 -4.65 10.96
CA ARG A 55 12.99 -4.88 12.28
C ARG A 55 11.68 -5.66 12.18
N VAL A 56 10.78 -5.30 11.26
CA VAL A 56 9.48 -5.99 11.10
C VAL A 56 9.70 -7.43 10.62
N GLU A 57 10.62 -7.62 9.68
CA GLU A 57 11.00 -8.91 9.12
C GLU A 57 11.67 -9.82 10.17
N ASP A 58 12.48 -9.27 11.08
CA ASP A 58 13.05 -10.06 12.19
C ASP A 58 11.99 -10.52 13.20
N GLU A 59 11.08 -9.64 13.62
CA GLU A 59 9.96 -9.99 14.51
C GLU A 59 9.03 -11.04 13.86
N ALA A 60 8.78 -10.93 12.55
CA ALA A 60 8.00 -11.91 11.79
C ALA A 60 8.68 -13.29 11.76
N ARG A 61 10.00 -13.34 11.51
CA ARG A 61 10.80 -14.57 11.58
C ARG A 61 10.83 -15.16 12.99
N GLN A 62 10.98 -14.33 14.02
CA GLN A 62 10.92 -14.78 15.41
C GLN A 62 9.55 -15.38 15.74
N ALA A 63 8.44 -14.75 15.35
CA ALA A 63 7.09 -15.27 15.56
C ALA A 63 6.89 -16.62 14.85
N SER A 64 7.23 -16.72 13.56
CA SER A 64 7.12 -17.96 12.78
C SER A 64 8.02 -19.11 13.27
N SER A 65 9.01 -18.83 14.13
CA SER A 65 9.90 -19.83 14.73
C SER A 65 9.45 -20.33 16.11
N ARG A 66 8.36 -19.76 16.65
CA ARG A 66 7.79 -20.11 17.97
C ARG A 66 6.56 -21.03 17.88
N ASP A 67 6.07 -21.28 16.66
CA ASP A 67 5.00 -22.23 16.32
C ASP A 67 5.57 -23.58 15.82
#